data_AF-A0A520ZJU6-F1
#
_entry.id   AF-A0A520ZJU6-F1
#
_cell.length_a   1.000
_cell.length_b   1.000
_cell.length_c   1.000
_cell.angle_alpha   90.00
_cell.angle_beta   90.00
_cell.angle_gamma   90.00
#
_symmetry.space_group_name_H-M   'P 1'
#
loop_
_entity.id
_entity.type
_entity.pdbx_description
1 polymer ?
#
loop_
_entity_poly.entity_id
_entity_poly.type
_entity_poly.pdbx_seq_one_letter_code
_entity_poly.pdbx_strand_id
1 'polypeptide(L)'
;MMAPLDYQPARAYRVDQSPSRKASKMSSDDHTQPLFNALPPAVVALALAIFGVELVLSAGARGYVGGPEAVGWRLEAIREFAFFGQVVDFVVQRQDWASPELKRFVTYPFVHLSFTHVIFVIVFLLALGKLVGEVFGNLAVLVVFFTSTIFGALIYAGLTADTRPLVGGYPGAYGLIGAYTFLLWVSYGAAGENQYRA
;
A
#
# COMPACT_ATOMS: atom_id res chain seq x y z
N MET A 1 -3.67 55.70 -70.72
CA MET A 1 -3.61 54.23 -70.59
C MET A 1 -4.16 53.87 -69.23
N MET A 2 -5.42 53.43 -69.18
CA MET A 2 -6.10 52.98 -67.95
C MET A 2 -7.10 51.92 -68.40
N ALA A 3 -6.87 50.66 -68.03
CA ALA A 3 -7.77 49.55 -68.35
C ALA A 3 -8.86 49.45 -67.27
N PRO A 4 -10.14 49.21 -67.61
CA PRO A 4 -11.17 48.94 -66.62
C PRO A 4 -11.06 47.49 -66.11
N LEU A 5 -11.19 47.31 -64.79
CA LEU A 5 -11.31 46.01 -64.13
C LEU A 5 -12.74 45.49 -64.31
N ASP A 6 -12.91 44.40 -65.07
CA ASP A 6 -14.16 43.64 -65.15
C ASP A 6 -14.39 42.88 -63.83
N TYR A 7 -15.46 43.21 -63.11
CA TYR A 7 -15.91 42.49 -61.93
C TYR A 7 -17.00 41.48 -62.33
N GLN A 8 -16.69 40.17 -62.25
CA GLN A 8 -17.67 39.09 -62.37
C GLN A 8 -17.83 38.36 -61.01
N PRO A 9 -19.03 38.33 -60.39
CA PRO A 9 -19.26 37.54 -59.19
C PRO A 9 -19.62 36.08 -59.56
N ALA A 10 -18.78 35.13 -59.17
CA ALA A 10 -19.03 33.72 -59.44
C ALA A 10 -19.70 33.00 -58.25
N ARG A 11 -21.03 32.89 -58.39
CA ARG A 11 -21.94 31.78 -58.05
C ARG A 11 -22.07 31.26 -56.61
N ALA A 12 -23.34 31.26 -56.19
CA ALA A 12 -23.89 30.77 -54.94
C ALA A 12 -23.67 29.27 -54.67
N TYR A 13 -23.63 28.99 -53.37
CA TYR A 13 -23.61 27.72 -52.66
C TYR A 13 -24.62 26.70 -53.21
N ARG A 14 -24.16 25.49 -53.55
CA ARG A 14 -25.03 24.32 -53.84
C ARG A 14 -24.75 23.26 -52.77
N VAL A 15 -25.73 23.05 -51.88
CA VAL A 15 -25.70 21.95 -50.91
C VAL A 15 -25.94 20.64 -51.65
N ASP A 16 -24.91 19.79 -51.73
CA ASP A 16 -25.07 18.37 -52.07
C ASP A 16 -25.53 17.65 -50.80
N GLN A 17 -26.80 17.23 -50.78
CA GLN A 17 -27.27 16.20 -49.87
C GLN A 17 -27.21 14.86 -50.57
N SER A 18 -26.18 14.07 -50.25
CA SER A 18 -26.09 12.65 -50.60
C SER A 18 -26.28 11.81 -49.33
N PRO A 19 -27.34 11.00 -49.21
CA PRO A 19 -27.53 10.13 -48.05
C PRO A 19 -26.83 8.79 -48.31
N SER A 20 -25.70 8.53 -47.65
CA SER A 20 -25.09 7.20 -47.70
C SER A 20 -24.79 6.66 -46.31
N ARG A 21 -25.54 5.62 -45.96
CA ARG A 21 -25.37 4.72 -44.84
C ARG A 21 -23.91 4.26 -44.73
N LYS A 22 -23.22 4.78 -43.72
CA LYS A 22 -22.43 3.93 -42.85
C LYS A 22 -22.82 4.30 -41.44
N ALA A 23 -23.68 3.48 -40.87
CA ALA A 23 -23.84 3.41 -39.43
C ALA A 23 -22.44 3.46 -38.83
N SER A 24 -22.15 4.58 -38.15
CA SER A 24 -21.08 4.62 -37.18
C SER A 24 -21.39 3.46 -36.25
N LYS A 25 -20.68 2.34 -36.47
CA LYS A 25 -20.60 1.28 -35.49
C LYS A 25 -19.82 1.94 -34.37
N MET A 26 -20.57 2.61 -33.50
CA MET A 26 -20.10 3.06 -32.21
C MET A 26 -19.60 1.78 -31.56
N SER A 27 -18.29 1.55 -31.64
CA SER A 27 -17.64 0.67 -30.70
C SER A 27 -17.91 1.34 -29.37
N SER A 28 -18.93 0.84 -28.68
CA SER A 28 -18.83 0.70 -27.24
C SER A 28 -17.58 -0.15 -27.03
N ASP A 29 -16.41 0.48 -27.06
CA ASP A 29 -15.31 0.04 -26.23
C ASP A 29 -15.85 0.21 -24.82
N ASP A 30 -16.58 -0.82 -24.40
CA ASP A 30 -16.81 -1.12 -23.02
C ASP A 30 -15.40 -1.26 -22.45
N HIS A 31 -14.88 -0.14 -21.94
CA HIS A 31 -13.76 -0.15 -21.03
C HIS A 31 -14.27 -0.81 -19.75
N THR A 32 -14.52 -2.12 -19.82
CA THR A 32 -14.45 -3.03 -18.69
C THR A 32 -12.98 -3.05 -18.29
N GLN A 33 -12.50 -1.91 -17.74
CA GLN A 33 -11.42 -1.96 -16.77
C GLN A 33 -11.88 -3.01 -15.78
N PRO A 34 -11.17 -4.14 -15.63
CA PRO A 34 -11.61 -5.16 -14.70
C PRO A 34 -11.83 -4.47 -13.36
N LEU A 35 -13.05 -4.59 -12.83
CA LEU A 35 -13.44 -3.95 -11.55
C LEU A 35 -12.44 -4.30 -10.44
N PHE A 36 -11.76 -5.44 -10.62
CA PHE A 36 -10.55 -5.82 -9.93
C PHE A 36 -9.33 -5.47 -10.80
N ASN A 37 -8.76 -4.28 -10.63
CA ASN A 37 -7.33 -4.14 -10.91
C ASN A 37 -6.64 -5.13 -9.97
N ALA A 38 -6.03 -6.18 -10.52
CA ALA A 38 -5.47 -7.25 -9.71
C ALA A 38 -4.43 -6.65 -8.76
N LEU A 39 -4.76 -6.61 -7.47
CA LEU A 39 -3.81 -6.15 -6.46
C LEU A 39 -2.54 -7.02 -6.54
N PRO A 40 -1.34 -6.44 -6.38
CA PRO A 40 -0.12 -7.22 -6.35
C PRO A 40 -0.26 -8.37 -5.34
N PRO A 41 0.00 -9.63 -5.73
CA PRO A 41 -0.17 -10.79 -4.85
C PRO A 41 0.48 -10.66 -3.48
N ALA A 42 1.64 -10.00 -3.38
CA ALA A 42 2.31 -9.76 -2.10
C ALA A 42 1.49 -8.86 -1.16
N VAL A 43 0.84 -7.84 -1.71
CA VAL A 43 -0.02 -6.91 -0.94
C VAL A 43 -1.22 -7.66 -0.39
N VAL A 44 -1.85 -8.49 -1.23
CA VAL A 44 -2.99 -9.33 -0.83
C VAL A 44 -2.56 -10.34 0.24
N ALA A 45 -1.43 -11.03 0.05
CA ALA A 45 -0.93 -12.00 1.00
C ALA A 45 -0.62 -11.37 2.37
N LEU A 46 0.06 -10.21 2.40
CA LEU A 46 0.32 -9.49 3.64
C LEU A 46 -0.98 -9.02 4.31
N ALA A 47 -1.92 -8.46 3.55
CA ALA A 47 -3.19 -8.00 4.08
C ALA A 47 -4.01 -9.15 4.67
N LEU A 48 -4.09 -10.28 3.98
CA LEU A 48 -4.78 -11.48 4.47
C LEU A 48 -4.10 -12.08 5.70
N ALA A 49 -2.77 -12.10 5.75
CA ALA A 49 -2.03 -12.60 6.92
C ALA A 49 -2.31 -11.72 8.15
N ILE A 50 -2.22 -10.39 8.00
CA ILE A 50 -2.48 -9.44 9.09
C ILE A 50 -3.96 -9.51 9.52
N PHE A 51 -4.88 -9.48 8.57
CA PHE A 51 -6.31 -9.50 8.86
C PHE A 51 -6.77 -10.83 9.43
N GLY A 52 -6.22 -11.95 8.96
CA GLY A 52 -6.55 -13.29 9.42
C GLY A 52 -6.19 -13.49 10.90
N VAL A 53 -5.01 -13.04 11.32
CA VAL A 53 -4.62 -13.05 12.75
C VAL A 53 -5.62 -12.24 13.57
N GLU A 54 -5.94 -11.02 13.15
CA GLU A 54 -6.88 -10.19 13.89
C GLU A 54 -8.28 -10.80 13.92
N LEU A 55 -8.77 -11.43 12.85
CA LEU A 55 -10.07 -12.11 12.82
C LEU A 55 -10.15 -13.22 13.87
N VAL A 56 -9.11 -14.04 13.99
CA VAL A 56 -9.06 -15.12 14.99
C VAL A 56 -9.10 -14.54 16.40
N LEU A 57 -8.27 -13.52 16.68
CA LEU A 57 -8.25 -12.85 17.99
C LEU A 57 -9.60 -12.17 18.30
N SER A 58 -10.20 -11.54 17.30
CA SER A 58 -11.50 -10.90 17.39
C SER A 58 -12.64 -11.89 17.60
N ALA A 59 -12.59 -13.06 16.97
CA ALA A 59 -13.57 -14.12 17.14
C ALA A 59 -13.45 -14.77 18.53
N GLY A 60 -12.22 -15.01 18.99
CA GLY A 60 -11.93 -15.53 20.33
C GLY A 60 -12.42 -14.60 21.44
N ALA A 61 -12.13 -13.30 21.33
CA ALA A 61 -12.58 -12.29 22.29
C ALA A 61 -14.12 -12.17 22.38
N ARG A 62 -14.86 -12.55 21.33
CA ARG A 62 -16.33 -12.55 21.29
C ARG A 62 -16.94 -13.92 21.65
N GLY A 63 -16.11 -14.93 21.95
CA GLY A 63 -16.56 -16.27 22.29
C GLY A 63 -17.02 -17.13 21.10
N TYR A 64 -16.71 -16.74 19.87
CA TYR A 64 -17.08 -17.53 18.68
C TYR A 64 -16.17 -18.74 18.46
N VAL A 65 -14.93 -18.69 18.93
CA VAL A 65 -13.93 -19.77 18.81
C VAL A 65 -13.10 -19.87 20.08
N GLY A 66 -12.53 -21.05 20.37
CA GLY A 66 -11.46 -21.22 21.36
C GLY A 66 -11.83 -21.25 22.84
N GLY A 67 -13.11 -21.25 23.21
CA GLY A 67 -13.53 -21.41 24.61
C GLY A 67 -13.27 -20.18 25.50
N PRO A 68 -13.50 -20.29 26.82
CA PRO A 68 -13.32 -19.19 27.78
C PRO A 68 -11.90 -18.59 27.78
N GLU A 69 -10.88 -19.42 27.54
CA GLU A 69 -9.47 -19.03 27.44
C GLU A 69 -9.17 -18.10 26.26
N ALA A 70 -9.99 -18.13 25.19
CA ALA A 70 -9.76 -17.31 23.99
C ALA A 70 -9.88 -15.80 24.23
N VAL A 71 -10.51 -15.38 25.33
CA VAL A 71 -10.55 -13.98 25.76
C VAL A 71 -9.14 -13.43 26.02
N GLY A 72 -8.20 -14.30 26.44
CA GLY A 72 -6.81 -13.95 26.73
C GLY A 72 -5.86 -13.98 25.53
N TRP A 73 -6.26 -14.56 24.39
CA TRP A 73 -5.36 -14.79 23.25
C TRP A 73 -4.69 -13.53 22.70
N ARG A 74 -5.35 -12.37 22.73
CA ARG A 74 -4.72 -11.12 22.29
C ARG A 74 -3.56 -10.75 23.22
N LEU A 75 -3.74 -10.88 24.53
CA LEU A 75 -2.71 -10.58 25.50
C LEU A 75 -1.53 -11.55 25.35
N GLU A 76 -1.81 -12.82 25.10
CA GLU A 76 -0.80 -13.84 24.81
C GLU A 76 -0.04 -13.53 23.51
N ALA A 77 -0.75 -13.18 22.44
CA ALA A 77 -0.14 -12.80 21.16
C ALA A 77 0.76 -11.57 21.30
N ILE A 78 0.34 -10.55 22.07
CA ILE A 78 1.19 -9.39 22.37
C ILE A 78 2.42 -9.84 23.16
N ARG A 79 2.24 -10.66 24.18
CA ARG A 79 3.36 -11.15 25.00
C ARG A 79 4.37 -11.94 24.18
N GLU A 80 3.95 -12.72 23.19
CA GLU A 80 4.84 -13.59 22.41
C GLU A 80 5.41 -12.93 21.15
N PHE A 81 4.63 -12.10 20.46
CA PHE A 81 4.98 -11.62 19.11
C PHE A 81 5.22 -10.12 19.02
N ALA A 82 4.77 -9.32 20.00
CA ALA A 82 5.04 -7.88 19.99
C ALA A 82 6.52 -7.60 20.24
N PHE A 83 7.02 -6.48 19.73
CA PHE A 83 8.40 -6.08 19.95
C PHE A 83 8.51 -5.25 21.23
N PHE A 84 9.55 -5.50 22.03
CA PHE A 84 9.86 -4.74 23.24
C PHE A 84 11.27 -4.18 23.09
N GLY A 85 11.48 -2.89 23.36
CA GLY A 85 12.81 -2.25 23.15
C GLY A 85 13.94 -2.96 23.90
N GLN A 86 13.64 -3.48 25.09
CA GLN A 86 14.53 -4.25 25.97
C GLN A 86 15.12 -5.51 25.31
N VAL A 87 14.50 -6.03 24.23
CA VAL A 87 15.03 -7.17 23.47
C VAL A 87 16.40 -6.83 22.87
N VAL A 88 16.60 -5.59 22.41
CA VAL A 88 17.89 -5.16 21.84
C VAL A 88 18.97 -5.17 22.91
N ASP A 89 18.68 -4.63 24.09
CA ASP A 89 19.61 -4.63 25.23
C ASP A 89 20.02 -6.05 25.60
N PHE A 90 19.05 -6.97 25.65
CA PHE A 90 19.32 -8.38 25.95
C PHE A 90 20.23 -9.03 24.91
N VAL A 91 19.91 -8.90 23.62
CA VAL A 91 20.66 -9.54 22.53
C VAL A 91 22.07 -8.95 22.42
N VAL A 92 22.20 -7.63 22.49
CA VAL A 92 23.49 -6.94 22.35
C VAL A 92 24.37 -7.17 23.58
N GLN A 93 23.84 -7.05 24.79
CA GLN A 93 24.64 -7.22 26.01
C GLN A 93 25.05 -8.69 26.23
N ARG A 94 24.17 -9.64 25.90
CA ARG A 94 24.45 -11.07 26.10
C ARG A 94 25.09 -11.74 24.88
N GLN A 95 25.24 -11.02 23.77
CA GLN A 95 25.71 -11.55 22.48
C GLN A 95 24.91 -12.78 22.01
N ASP A 96 23.64 -12.86 22.40
CA ASP A 96 22.76 -13.99 22.12
C ASP A 96 21.94 -13.76 20.84
N TRP A 97 22.65 -13.84 19.71
CA TRP A 97 22.07 -13.67 18.36
C TRP A 97 21.23 -14.87 17.91
N ALA A 98 21.12 -15.93 18.73
CA ALA A 98 20.23 -17.06 18.50
C ALA A 98 18.94 -16.97 19.33
N SER A 99 18.74 -15.85 20.04
CA SER A 99 17.57 -15.67 20.90
C SER A 99 16.25 -15.80 20.12
N PRO A 100 15.29 -16.60 20.62
CA PRO A 100 13.94 -16.69 20.05
C PRO A 100 13.23 -15.33 19.99
N GLU A 101 13.64 -14.37 20.81
CA GLU A 101 13.06 -13.02 20.86
C GLU A 101 13.32 -12.23 19.56
N LEU A 102 14.32 -12.62 18.75
CA LEU A 102 14.59 -11.99 17.46
C LEU A 102 13.45 -12.12 16.46
N LYS A 103 12.57 -13.13 16.60
CA LYS A 103 11.37 -13.26 15.76
C LYS A 103 10.48 -12.02 15.85
N ARG A 104 10.50 -11.33 17.01
CA ARG A 104 9.66 -10.15 17.27
C ARG A 104 9.88 -9.02 16.31
N PHE A 105 11.08 -8.88 15.73
CA PHE A 105 11.37 -7.86 14.72
C PHE A 105 10.52 -7.99 13.47
N VAL A 106 9.99 -9.19 13.17
CA VAL A 106 9.16 -9.43 11.97
C VAL A 106 7.76 -9.89 12.30
N THR A 107 7.49 -10.34 13.53
CA THR A 107 6.15 -10.82 13.93
C THR A 107 5.25 -9.72 14.50
N TYR A 108 5.81 -8.67 15.09
CA TYR A 108 5.01 -7.59 15.70
C TYR A 108 4.04 -6.89 14.72
N PRO A 109 4.30 -6.77 13.40
CA PRO A 109 3.37 -6.18 12.45
C PRO A 109 2.03 -6.90 12.35
N PHE A 110 1.96 -8.17 12.73
CA PHE A 110 0.75 -9.00 12.60
C PHE A 110 -0.16 -8.90 13.82
N VAL A 111 0.34 -8.41 14.96
CA VAL A 111 -0.44 -8.29 16.20
C VAL A 111 -0.87 -6.85 16.41
N HIS A 112 -2.15 -6.64 16.70
CA HIS A 112 -2.75 -5.31 16.87
C HIS A 112 -3.44 -5.20 18.23
N LEU A 113 -3.70 -3.97 18.70
CA LEU A 113 -4.42 -3.73 19.97
C LEU A 113 -5.92 -3.91 19.85
N SER A 114 -6.48 -3.65 18.67
CA SER A 114 -7.90 -3.73 18.40
C SER A 114 -8.19 -3.96 16.93
N PHE A 115 -9.43 -4.30 16.62
CA PHE A 115 -9.91 -4.44 15.25
C PHE A 115 -9.79 -3.11 14.46
N THR A 116 -10.09 -1.98 15.09
CA THR A 116 -9.91 -0.67 14.44
C THR A 116 -8.45 -0.39 14.11
N HIS A 117 -7.52 -0.77 15.00
CA HIS A 117 -6.08 -0.63 14.79
C HIS A 117 -5.63 -1.39 13.54
N VAL A 118 -6.12 -2.63 13.31
CA VAL A 118 -5.76 -3.39 12.11
C VAL A 118 -6.32 -2.76 10.84
N ILE A 119 -7.54 -2.22 10.88
CA ILE A 119 -8.19 -1.68 9.68
C ILE A 119 -7.35 -0.56 9.07
N PHE A 120 -6.84 0.37 9.88
CA PHE A 120 -5.99 1.45 9.38
C PHE A 120 -4.70 0.92 8.75
N VAL A 121 -4.05 -0.08 9.35
CA VAL A 121 -2.86 -0.72 8.77
C VAL A 121 -3.18 -1.37 7.44
N ILE A 122 -4.29 -2.10 7.35
CA ILE A 122 -4.75 -2.74 6.11
C ILE A 122 -5.05 -1.71 5.04
N VAL A 123 -5.73 -0.60 5.37
CA VAL A 123 -6.04 0.46 4.41
C VAL A 123 -4.75 1.07 3.86
N PHE A 124 -3.78 1.41 4.72
CA PHE A 124 -2.49 1.94 4.26
C PHE A 124 -1.71 0.92 3.41
N LEU A 125 -1.67 -0.34 3.84
CA LEU A 125 -1.01 -1.41 3.11
C LEU A 125 -1.63 -1.64 1.73
N LEU A 126 -2.96 -1.70 1.63
CA LEU A 126 -3.66 -1.90 0.37
C LEU A 126 -3.48 -0.70 -0.56
N ALA A 127 -3.63 0.53 -0.03
CA ALA A 127 -3.54 1.75 -0.82
C ALA A 127 -2.12 1.97 -1.37
N LEU A 128 -1.12 1.93 -0.51
CA LEU A 128 0.27 2.24 -0.86
C LEU A 128 0.96 1.04 -1.50
N GLY A 129 0.70 -0.16 -0.98
CA GLY A 129 1.27 -1.39 -1.48
C GLY A 129 0.84 -1.68 -2.92
N LYS A 130 -0.40 -1.33 -3.31
CA LYS A 130 -0.83 -1.41 -4.71
C LYS A 130 0.09 -0.60 -5.62
N LEU A 131 0.30 0.67 -5.31
CA LEU A 131 1.11 1.60 -6.11
C LEU A 131 2.57 1.13 -6.20
N VAL A 132 3.15 0.77 -5.05
CA VAL A 132 4.53 0.27 -4.98
C VAL A 132 4.68 -1.06 -5.73
N GLY A 133 3.71 -1.98 -5.57
CA GLY A 133 3.77 -3.30 -6.19
C GLY A 133 3.50 -3.29 -7.69
N GLU A 134 2.71 -2.35 -8.20
CA GLU A 134 2.50 -2.17 -9.64
C GLU A 134 3.74 -1.62 -10.34
N VAL A 135 4.54 -0.78 -9.68
CA VAL A 135 5.73 -0.15 -10.29
C VAL A 135 7.03 -0.91 -10.00
N PHE A 136 7.27 -1.31 -8.75
CA PHE A 136 8.50 -2.01 -8.34
C PHE A 136 8.34 -3.53 -8.21
N GLY A 137 7.12 -4.04 -8.32
CA GLY A 137 6.84 -5.48 -8.22
C GLY A 137 6.63 -5.97 -6.78
N ASN A 138 6.18 -7.23 -6.69
CA ASN A 138 5.81 -7.88 -5.43
C ASN A 138 6.95 -7.96 -4.40
N LEU A 139 8.17 -8.26 -4.86
CA LEU A 139 9.32 -8.38 -3.96
C LEU A 139 9.66 -7.06 -3.28
N ALA A 140 9.55 -5.94 -4.01
CA ALA A 140 9.81 -4.62 -3.47
C ALA A 140 8.85 -4.27 -2.32
N VAL A 141 7.56 -4.61 -2.45
CA VAL A 141 6.58 -4.42 -1.36
C VAL A 141 7.01 -5.16 -0.09
N LEU A 142 7.39 -6.44 -0.22
CA LEU A 142 7.81 -7.25 0.93
C LEU A 142 9.10 -6.69 1.55
N VAL A 143 10.10 -6.38 0.73
CA VAL A 143 11.38 -5.85 1.20
C VAL A 143 11.16 -4.50 1.91
N VAL A 144 10.44 -3.56 1.30
CA VAL A 144 10.18 -2.25 1.92
C VAL A 144 9.40 -2.42 3.21
N PHE A 145 8.36 -3.25 3.23
CA PHE A 145 7.57 -3.49 4.44
C PHE A 145 8.43 -4.05 5.58
N PHE A 146 9.13 -5.17 5.35
CA PHE A 146 9.90 -5.83 6.40
C PHE A 146 11.16 -5.04 6.81
N THR A 147 11.86 -4.41 5.87
CA THR A 147 13.01 -3.57 6.24
C THR A 147 12.56 -2.37 7.06
N SER A 148 11.48 -1.68 6.67
CA SER A 148 10.95 -0.54 7.44
C SER A 148 10.42 -0.97 8.80
N THR A 149 9.82 -2.15 8.89
CA THR A 149 9.44 -2.80 10.15
C THR A 149 10.65 -3.03 11.06
N ILE A 150 11.73 -3.64 10.55
CA ILE A 150 12.94 -3.92 11.33
C ILE A 150 13.60 -2.61 11.77
N PHE A 151 13.78 -1.66 10.85
CA PHE A 151 14.34 -0.34 11.16
C PHE A 151 13.47 0.41 12.17
N GLY A 152 12.14 0.36 12.04
CA GLY A 152 11.23 0.97 13.00
C GLY A 152 11.38 0.39 14.41
N ALA A 153 11.54 -0.93 14.53
CA ALA A 153 11.81 -1.57 15.81
C ALA A 153 13.17 -1.17 16.41
N LEU A 154 14.22 -1.10 15.59
CA LEU A 154 15.55 -0.64 16.02
C LEU A 154 15.53 0.82 16.49
N ILE A 155 14.86 1.70 15.75
CA ILE A 155 14.68 3.11 16.12
C ILE A 155 13.86 3.21 17.42
N TYR A 156 12.79 2.44 17.54
CA TYR A 156 11.98 2.39 18.75
C TYR A 156 12.83 1.99 19.96
N ALA A 157 13.62 0.92 19.85
CA ALA A 157 14.50 0.47 20.92
C ALA A 157 15.62 1.48 21.26
N GLY A 158 16.23 2.11 20.25
CA GLY A 158 17.37 2.99 20.44
C GLY A 158 17.02 4.41 20.87
N LEU A 159 15.85 4.92 20.49
CA LEU A 159 15.44 6.30 20.75
C LEU A 159 14.35 6.44 21.81
N THR A 160 13.64 5.37 22.15
CA THR A 160 12.59 5.41 23.18
C THR A 160 13.02 4.60 24.40
N ALA A 161 12.80 5.17 25.58
CA ALA A 161 12.89 4.45 26.86
C ALA A 161 11.52 3.85 27.25
N ASP A 162 10.62 3.65 26.27
CA ASP A 162 9.26 3.16 26.52
C ASP A 162 9.28 1.64 26.73
N THR A 163 8.61 1.19 27.79
CA THR A 163 8.50 -0.23 28.16
C THR A 163 7.26 -0.89 27.54
N ARG A 164 6.41 -0.11 26.87
CA ARG A 164 5.23 -0.63 26.18
C ARG A 164 5.64 -1.45 24.95
N PRO A 165 4.83 -2.45 24.57
CA PRO A 165 5.08 -3.20 23.35
C PRO A 165 4.83 -2.35 22.11
N LEU A 166 5.74 -2.43 21.14
CA LEU A 166 5.50 -2.00 19.77
C LEU A 166 4.69 -3.08 19.04
N VAL A 167 3.55 -2.68 18.50
CA VAL A 167 2.57 -3.55 17.84
C VAL A 167 2.04 -2.91 16.56
N GLY A 168 1.61 -3.75 15.64
CA GLY A 168 0.94 -3.34 14.41
C GLY A 168 1.89 -2.98 13.27
N GLY A 169 1.39 -3.10 12.04
CA GLY A 169 2.18 -2.93 10.81
C GLY A 169 2.48 -1.49 10.40
N TYR A 170 2.37 -0.52 11.30
CA TYR A 170 2.55 0.90 10.97
C TYR A 170 3.95 1.23 10.43
N PRO A 171 5.07 0.75 11.02
CA PRO A 171 6.39 1.08 10.46
C PRO A 171 6.59 0.55 9.04
N GLY A 172 6.08 -0.65 8.74
CA GLY A 172 6.07 -1.19 7.38
C GLY A 172 5.18 -0.37 6.43
N ALA A 173 3.99 0.04 6.87
CA ALA A 173 3.09 0.90 6.10
C ALA A 173 3.69 2.29 5.83
N TYR A 174 4.35 2.90 6.81
CA TYR A 174 5.04 4.18 6.64
C TYR A 174 6.26 4.06 5.72
N GLY A 175 6.94 2.92 5.72
CA GLY A 175 7.94 2.58 4.70
C GLY A 175 7.40 2.63 3.28
N LEU A 176 6.19 2.09 3.07
CA LEU A 176 5.51 2.14 1.77
C LEU A 176 5.10 3.57 1.38
N ILE A 177 4.78 4.45 2.34
CA ILE A 177 4.62 5.90 2.07
C ILE A 177 5.92 6.46 1.53
N GLY A 178 7.06 6.20 2.20
CA GLY A 178 8.37 6.67 1.76
C GLY A 178 8.73 6.17 0.36
N ALA A 179 8.46 4.90 0.06
CA ALA A 179 8.68 4.34 -1.27
C ALA A 179 7.80 5.01 -2.35
N TYR A 180 6.55 5.34 -2.02
CA TYR A 180 5.66 6.07 -2.91
C TYR A 180 6.14 7.51 -3.16
N THR A 181 6.53 8.24 -2.12
CA THR A 181 7.10 9.59 -2.27
C THR A 181 8.39 9.56 -3.10
N PHE A 182 9.25 8.57 -2.89
CA PHE A 182 10.45 8.38 -3.71
C PHE A 182 10.10 8.15 -5.19
N LEU A 183 9.06 7.36 -5.46
CA LEU A 183 8.58 7.13 -6.82
C LEU A 183 8.10 8.42 -7.49
N LEU A 184 7.33 9.26 -6.77
CA LEU A 184 6.93 10.57 -7.29
C LEU A 184 8.15 11.43 -7.62
N TRP A 185 9.13 11.48 -6.71
CA TRP A 185 10.37 12.24 -6.90
C TRP A 185 11.16 11.79 -8.14
N VAL A 186 11.31 10.48 -8.35
CA VAL A 186 11.97 9.94 -9.56
C VAL A 186 11.16 10.23 -10.82
N SER A 187 9.83 10.09 -10.77
CA SER A 187 8.96 10.32 -11.93
C SER A 187 8.98 11.79 -12.40
N TYR A 188 8.96 12.76 -11.48
CA TYR A 188 9.08 14.17 -11.82
C TYR A 188 10.45 14.49 -12.43
N GLY A 189 11.51 13.88 -11.90
CA GLY A 189 12.86 14.03 -12.48
C GLY A 189 12.95 13.48 -13.90
N ALA A 190 12.36 12.31 -14.17
CA ALA A 190 12.32 11.72 -15.50
C ALA A 190 11.48 12.53 -16.51
N ALA A 191 10.42 13.20 -16.04
CA ALA A 191 9.58 14.08 -16.85
C ALA A 191 10.21 15.47 -17.08
N GLY A 192 11.37 15.77 -16.48
CA GLY A 192 11.97 17.11 -16.51
C GLY A 192 11.18 18.15 -15.70
N GLU A 193 10.28 17.71 -14.83
CA GLU A 193 9.49 18.54 -13.94
C GLU A 193 10.21 18.80 -12.61
N ASN A 194 9.69 19.76 -11.84
CA ASN A 194 10.28 20.10 -10.55
C ASN A 194 9.99 19.04 -9.48
N GLN A 195 11.02 18.29 -9.08
CA GLN A 195 10.97 17.24 -8.07
C GLN A 195 10.50 17.70 -6.67
N TYR A 196 10.55 19.00 -6.36
CA TYR A 196 10.03 19.54 -5.09
C TYR A 196 8.49 19.48 -4.97
N ARG A 197 7.79 19.01 -6.01
CA ARG A 197 6.33 18.79 -6.02
C ARG A 197 5.92 17.38 -5.61
N ALA A 198 6.88 16.49 -5.38
CA ALA A 198 6.66 15.11 -4.90
C ALA A 198 6.15 15.04 -3.47
#